data_AF-A0A5C8JCZ8-F1
#
_entry.id   AF-A0A5C8JCZ8-F1
#
_cell.length_a   1.000
_cell.length_b   1.000
_cell.length_c   1.000
_cell.angle_alpha   90.00
_cell.angle_beta   90.00
_cell.angle_gamma   90.00
#
_symmetry.space_group_name_H-M   'P 1'
#
loop_
_entity.id
_entity.type
_entity.pdbx_description
1 polymer ?
#
loop_
_entity_poly.entity_id
_entity_poly.type
_entity_poly.pdbx_seq_one_letter_code
_entity_poly.pdbx_strand_id
1 'polypeptide(L)'
;MRIIGVPVQVWGAIALVLAVVWVFVWPQREVDGVAYLILRWGHALVWLLLGIAAFLAPVASTAAKGTGMAAGLVYLAFLVTVSMNG
;
A
#
# COMPACT_ATOMS: atom_id res chain seq x y z
N MET A 1 -9.78 -14.85 9.32
CA MET A 1 -10.17 -14.70 7.90
C MET A 1 -9.10 -15.36 7.03
N ARG A 2 -9.50 -15.98 5.92
CA ARG A 2 -8.60 -16.61 4.95
C ARG A 2 -8.88 -16.03 3.56
N ILE A 3 -7.84 -15.81 2.78
CA ILE A 3 -7.92 -15.45 1.36
C ILE A 3 -7.27 -16.62 0.61
N ILE A 4 -8.01 -17.24 -0.32
CA ILE A 4 -7.58 -18.43 -1.08
C ILE A 4 -7.00 -19.56 -0.20
N GLY A 5 -7.62 -19.80 0.96
CA GLY A 5 -7.19 -20.82 1.93
C GLY A 5 -6.05 -20.41 2.87
N VAL A 6 -5.36 -19.30 2.56
CA VAL A 6 -4.21 -18.77 3.31
C VAL A 6 -4.66 -17.71 4.33
N PRO A 7 -4.15 -17.70 5.58
CA PRO A 7 -4.50 -16.69 6.58
C PRO A 7 -4.20 -15.27 6.10
N VAL A 8 -5.10 -14.32 6.41
CA VAL A 8 -4.95 -12.91 6.01
C VAL A 8 -3.64 -12.27 6.51
N GLN A 9 -3.11 -12.72 7.64
CA GLN A 9 -1.86 -12.25 8.21
C GLN A 9 -0.64 -12.62 7.37
N VAL A 10 -0.67 -13.75 6.65
CA VAL A 10 0.39 -14.14 5.72
C VAL A 10 0.43 -13.16 4.54
N TRP A 11 -0.74 -12.80 4.01
CA TRP A 11 -0.86 -11.74 3.00
C TRP A 11 -0.40 -10.39 3.53
N GLY A 12 -0.72 -10.09 4.79
CA GLY A 12 -0.22 -8.90 5.48
C GLY A 12 1.30 -8.86 5.54
N ALA A 13 1.95 -9.97 5.91
CA ALA A 13 3.41 -10.07 5.95
C ALA A 13 4.03 -9.88 4.55
N ILE A 14 3.44 -10.49 3.51
CA ILE A 14 3.88 -10.29 2.12
C ILE A 14 3.76 -8.82 1.73
N ALA A 15 2.64 -8.16 2.07
CA ALA A 15 2.45 -6.73 1.81
C ALA A 15 3.54 -5.89 2.50
N LEU A 16 3.90 -6.18 3.75
CA LEU A 16 4.98 -5.46 4.44
C LEU A 16 6.34 -5.67 3.76
N VAL A 17 6.64 -6.88 3.28
CA VAL A 17 7.86 -7.15 2.51
C VAL A 17 7.87 -6.31 1.23
N LEU A 18 6.76 -6.27 0.50
CA LEU A 18 6.63 -5.45 -0.71
C LEU A 18 6.80 -3.96 -0.42
N ALA A 19 6.28 -3.46 0.71
CA ALA A 19 6.48 -2.08 1.13
C ALA A 19 7.99 -1.76 1.29
N VAL A 20 8.73 -2.62 1.99
CA VAL A 20 10.19 -2.48 2.18
C VAL A 20 10.91 -2.52 0.84
N VAL A 21 10.62 -3.51 0.00
CA VAL A 21 11.25 -3.64 -1.32
C VAL A 21 11.02 -2.38 -2.14
N TRP A 22 9.80 -1.84 -2.18
CA TRP A 22 9.48 -0.66 -2.97
C TRP A 22 10.20 0.61 -2.48
N VAL A 23 10.39 0.74 -1.16
CA VAL A 23 11.16 1.85 -0.60
C VAL A 23 12.61 1.81 -1.07
N PHE A 24 13.26 0.66 -1.14
CA PHE A 24 14.69 0.55 -1.44
C PHE A 24 15.04 0.30 -2.90
N VAL A 25 14.17 -0.37 -3.66
CA VAL A 25 14.47 -0.85 -5.02
C VAL A 25 13.88 0.06 -6.10
N TRP A 26 12.77 0.76 -5.84
CA TRP A 26 12.08 1.48 -6.90
C TRP A 26 12.87 2.71 -7.38
N PRO A 27 13.14 2.83 -8.70
CA PRO A 27 13.91 3.92 -9.26
C PRO A 27 13.20 5.26 -9.11
N GLN A 28 13.99 6.32 -8.93
CA GLN A 28 13.48 7.69 -8.90
C GLN A 28 13.11 8.09 -10.33
N ARG A 29 11.86 8.52 -10.54
CA ARG A 29 11.47 9.19 -11.80
C ARG A 29 11.80 10.68 -11.70
N GLU A 30 12.22 11.27 -12.81
CA GLU A 30 12.39 12.72 -12.97
C GLU A 30 11.02 13.38 -13.04
N VAL A 31 10.42 13.60 -11.88
CA VAL A 31 9.14 14.29 -11.70
C VAL A 31 9.32 15.21 -10.52
N ASP A 32 8.73 16.39 -10.57
CA ASP A 32 8.89 17.39 -9.53
C ASP A 32 7.65 17.53 -8.64
N GLY A 33 7.84 18.19 -7.49
CA GLY A 33 6.76 18.60 -6.61
C GLY A 33 5.98 17.45 -5.96
N VAL A 34 4.66 17.60 -5.87
CA VAL A 34 3.79 16.62 -5.18
C VAL A 34 3.73 15.29 -5.93
N ALA A 35 3.85 15.32 -7.27
CA ALA A 35 3.85 14.12 -8.09
C ALA A 35 5.02 13.19 -7.74
N TYR A 36 6.21 13.76 -7.49
CA TYR A 36 7.36 13.00 -7.00
C TYR A 36 7.05 12.24 -5.70
N LEU A 37 6.46 12.92 -4.72
CA LEU A 37 6.14 12.30 -3.43
C LEU A 37 5.15 11.14 -3.58
N ILE A 38 4.10 11.34 -4.37
CA ILE A 38 3.10 10.31 -4.65
C ILE A 38 3.74 9.11 -5.37
N LEU A 39 4.55 9.36 -6.41
CA LEU A 39 5.17 8.30 -7.20
C LEU A 39 6.27 7.55 -6.43
N ARG A 40 7.00 8.26 -5.55
CA ARG A 40 8.07 7.68 -4.76
C ARG A 40 7.55 6.84 -3.60
N TRP A 41 6.53 7.33 -2.89
CA TRP A 41 6.09 6.75 -1.62
C TRP A 41 4.70 6.13 -1.67
N GLY A 42 3.84 6.53 -2.61
CA GLY A 42 2.45 6.10 -2.67
C GLY A 42 2.30 4.59 -2.72
N HIS A 43 3.03 3.92 -3.61
CA HIS A 43 2.94 2.47 -3.74
C HIS A 43 3.44 1.73 -2.48
N ALA A 44 4.58 2.16 -1.91
CA ALA A 44 5.07 1.60 -0.65
C ALA A 44 4.06 1.80 0.50
N LEU A 45 3.42 2.96 0.56
CA LEU A 45 2.42 3.31 1.56
C LEU A 45 1.15 2.45 1.41
N VAL A 46 0.71 2.14 0.19
CA VAL A 46 -0.40 1.19 -0.06
C VAL A 46 -0.08 -0.17 0.56
N TRP A 47 1.09 -0.71 0.26
CA TRP A 47 1.53 -2.01 0.79
C TRP A 47 1.60 -2.01 2.32
N LEU A 48 2.14 -0.94 2.91
CA LEU A 48 2.18 -0.76 4.36
C LEU A 48 0.77 -0.76 4.98
N LEU A 49 -0.14 0.03 4.42
CA LEU A 49 -1.52 0.15 4.92
C LEU A 49 -2.28 -1.18 4.78
N LEU A 50 -2.11 -1.91 3.68
CA LEU A 50 -2.70 -3.24 3.51
C LEU A 50 -2.15 -4.25 4.53
N GLY A 51 -0.84 -4.20 4.78
CA GLY A 51 -0.21 -4.99 5.84
C GLY A 51 -0.83 -4.72 7.21
N ILE A 52 -0.91 -3.44 7.59
CA ILE A 52 -1.52 -3.01 8.86
C ILE A 52 -3.00 -3.47 8.94
N ALA A 53 -3.78 -3.26 7.88
CA ALA A 53 -5.18 -3.67 7.83
C ALA A 53 -5.35 -5.19 8.06
N ALA A 54 -4.47 -6.01 7.47
CA ALA A 54 -4.49 -7.45 7.64
C ALA A 54 -4.20 -7.90 9.08
N PHE A 55 -3.27 -7.23 9.78
CA PHE A 55 -2.97 -7.51 11.19
C PHE A 55 -4.01 -6.92 12.16
N LEU A 56 -4.68 -5.82 11.79
CA LEU A 56 -5.78 -5.25 12.56
C LEU A 56 -7.08 -6.04 12.44
N ALA A 57 -7.30 -6.74 11.32
CA ALA A 57 -8.54 -7.48 11.05
C ALA A 57 -9.06 -8.36 12.20
N PRO A 58 -8.23 -9.14 12.94
CA PRO A 58 -8.71 -9.97 14.06
C PRO A 58 -9.05 -9.19 15.34
N VAL A 59 -8.51 -7.99 15.54
CA VAL A 59 -8.61 -7.26 16.84
C VAL A 59 -9.44 -5.98 16.76
N ALA A 60 -9.51 -5.34 15.59
CA ALA A 60 -10.16 -4.05 15.39
C ALA A 60 -10.75 -3.96 13.98
N SER A 61 -11.91 -4.58 13.76
CA SER A 61 -12.52 -4.71 12.44
C SER A 61 -12.86 -3.37 11.77
N THR A 62 -13.34 -2.38 12.53
CA THR A 62 -13.61 -1.02 12.03
C THR A 62 -12.32 -0.32 11.61
N ALA A 63 -11.27 -0.42 12.43
CA ALA A 63 -9.97 0.16 12.10
C ALA A 63 -9.37 -0.51 10.87
N ALA A 64 -9.42 -1.84 10.78
CA ALA A 64 -8.95 -2.59 9.61
C ALA A 64 -9.64 -2.16 8.31
N LYS A 65 -10.97 -1.97 8.34
CA LYS A 65 -11.72 -1.44 7.19
C LYS A 65 -11.30 -0.01 6.85
N GLY A 66 -11.14 0.85 7.85
CA GLY A 66 -10.66 2.22 7.68
C GLY A 66 -9.28 2.29 7.03
N THR A 67 -8.33 1.50 7.54
CA THR A 67 -6.98 1.39 7.00
C THR A 67 -6.99 0.82 5.57
N GLY A 68 -7.82 -0.19 5.29
CA GLY A 68 -7.98 -0.74 3.95
C GLY A 68 -8.56 0.28 2.95
N MET A 69 -9.54 1.08 3.37
CA MET A 69 -10.09 2.16 2.54
C MET A 69 -9.02 3.24 2.28
N ALA A 70 -8.24 3.62 3.29
CA ALA A 70 -7.13 4.55 3.11
C ALA A 70 -6.09 4.02 2.12
N ALA A 71 -5.76 2.72 2.17
CA ALA A 71 -4.87 2.08 1.20
C ALA A 71 -5.43 2.21 -0.24
N GLY A 72 -6.74 1.98 -0.41
CA GLY A 72 -7.42 2.17 -1.69
C GLY A 72 -7.31 3.60 -2.23
N LEU A 73 -7.53 4.61 -1.38
CA LEU A 73 -7.42 6.02 -1.77
C LEU A 73 -5.99 6.40 -2.17
N VAL A 74 -4.98 5.94 -1.42
CA VAL A 74 -3.56 6.17 -1.76
C VAL A 74 -3.22 5.50 -3.09
N TYR A 75 -3.73 4.29 -3.33
CA TYR A 75 -3.49 3.58 -4.59
C TYR A 75 -4.14 4.29 -5.78
N LEU A 76 -5.35 4.82 -5.63
CA LEU A 76 -6.00 5.62 -6.67
C LEU A 76 -5.20 6.89 -6.98
N ALA A 77 -4.75 7.62 -5.95
CA ALA A 77 -3.89 8.79 -6.14
C ALA A 77 -2.58 8.43 -6.86
N PHE A 78 -1.98 7.30 -6.50
CA PHE A 78 -0.79 6.77 -7.17
C PHE A 78 -1.06 6.44 -8.64
N LEU A 79 -2.15 5.73 -8.96
CA LEU A 79 -2.52 5.34 -10.33
C LEU A 79 -2.82 6.55 -11.21
N VAL A 80 -3.55 7.54 -10.70
CA VAL A 80 -3.83 8.79 -11.42
C VAL A 80 -2.51 9.50 -11.72
N THR A 81 -1.65 9.65 -10.71
CA THR A 81 -0.35 10.32 -10.88
C THR A 81 0.57 9.56 -11.85
N VAL A 82 0.61 8.22 -11.79
CA VAL A 82 1.34 7.37 -12.74
C VAL A 82 0.82 7.57 -14.16
N SER A 83 -0.50 7.58 -14.35
CA SER A 83 -1.12 7.71 -15.68
C SER A 83 -0.92 9.09 -16.30
N MET A 84 -0.79 10.13 -15.48
CA MET A 84 -0.54 11.51 -15.95
C MET A 84 0.94 11.82 -16.22
N ASN A 85 1.86 11.03 -15.67
CA ASN A 85 3.32 11.26 -15.71
C ASN A 85 4.10 10.03 -16.22
N GLY A 86 3.44 9.12 -16.93
CA GLY A 86 3.99 7.87 -17.46
C GLY A 86 3.94 7.85 -18.97
#